data_AF-A0A969J563-F1
#
_entry.id   AF-A0A969J563-F1
#
_cell.length_a   1.000
_cell.length_b   1.000
_cell.length_c   1.000
_cell.angle_alpha   90.00
_cell.angle_beta   90.00
_cell.angle_gamma   90.00
#
_symmetry.space_group_name_H-M   'P 1'
#
loop_
_entity.id
_entity.type
_entity.pdbx_description
1 polymer ?
#
loop_
_entity_poly.entity_id
_entity_poly.type
_entity_poly.pdbx_seq_one_letter_code
_entity_poly.pdbx_strand_id
1 'polypeptide(L)'
;MINVPEEGVRLGGRYQVIGYLGGGGFGQTYLAQDIHLPGQPHCVVKHLKPTLTDTLSLETAQRLFETEAQVLYKLSDYNQIPRLLAHFQENQEFYLVQEFIEGENLGKELVPGNRFDESETIALLQDILEVLVYIHHQNVIHRDLKPSNLIRRTRDGKIVLIDFGAVKQLSTQMVQTHGHTTRTIAIGSPGYMPSEQMAGRPRFCSDLYAAGMIGIQALTGLHPKSLPEDARTSELIWRDRAEVSLLFGDILDKMVRYDFRERYQSALDVLADLKPLAPERSNASIVSPTSVTQSGSFETRIQLSTGLAASSTDSSERGVDYKPLQDLLMQKAWQEADQETHRLMLVLCDQESGRLRVEDIRQFPCRDLYMLDYLWLQHSEGLFGFSVQRDIWKSVGGTTGAQYQDWDRLTTRSRSKWRVNSPWHRFATRVGWRVKDTWVLYDRFLFSIEAPKGHLPSPSAHSGAHIAALFSRMETCKPYVPKVDITRKF
;
A
#
# COMPACT_ATOMS: atom_id res chain seq x y z
N MET A 1 41.74 2.86 10.11
CA MET A 1 41.35 3.14 11.51
C MET A 1 40.33 4.25 11.47
N ILE A 2 39.16 4.04 12.06
CA ILE A 2 38.12 5.07 12.17
C ILE A 2 38.62 6.04 13.24
N ASN A 3 38.95 7.28 12.86
CA ASN A 3 39.25 8.33 13.83
C ASN A 3 37.92 8.68 14.51
N VAL A 4 37.68 8.09 15.68
CA VAL A 4 36.58 8.48 16.56
C VAL A 4 37.10 9.68 17.36
N PRO A 5 36.44 10.84 17.32
CA PRO A 5 36.77 11.97 18.20
C PRO A 5 36.78 11.48 19.64
N GLU A 6 37.82 11.81 20.40
CA GLU A 6 37.85 11.52 21.83
C GLU A 6 36.64 12.17 22.53
N GLU A 7 36.13 11.55 23.59
CA GLU A 7 35.07 12.15 24.41
C GLU A 7 35.47 13.57 24.84
N GLY A 8 34.57 14.53 24.65
CA GLY A 8 34.82 15.93 24.95
C GLY A 8 35.25 16.81 23.77
N VAL A 9 35.49 16.24 22.57
CA VAL A 9 35.66 17.05 21.35
C VAL A 9 34.43 17.92 21.09
N ARG A 10 34.66 19.17 20.70
CA ARG A 10 33.61 20.14 20.36
C ARG A 10 33.52 20.31 18.85
N LEU A 11 32.36 20.02 18.28
CA LEU A 11 32.05 20.21 16.87
C LEU A 11 31.35 21.56 16.68
N GLY A 12 31.84 22.37 15.74
CA GLY A 12 31.34 23.74 15.50
C GLY A 12 31.43 24.64 16.73
N GLY A 13 32.34 24.34 17.67
CA GLY A 13 32.49 25.04 18.95
C GLY A 13 31.31 24.93 19.93
N ARG A 14 30.21 24.27 19.56
CA ARG A 14 28.92 24.26 20.28
C ARG A 14 28.46 22.88 20.72
N TYR A 15 28.77 21.83 19.98
CA TYR A 15 28.27 20.49 20.26
C TYR A 15 29.37 19.63 20.83
N GLN A 16 29.30 19.32 22.13
CA GLN A 16 30.28 18.48 22.81
C GLN A 16 29.92 17.01 22.63
N VAL A 17 30.79 16.23 21.99
CA VAL A 17 30.59 14.79 21.79
C VAL A 17 30.72 14.06 23.13
N ILE A 18 29.70 13.28 23.46
CA ILE A 18 29.62 12.49 24.70
C ILE A 18 29.45 10.98 24.43
N GLY A 19 29.35 10.57 23.16
CA GLY A 19 29.31 9.15 22.81
C GLY A 19 29.23 8.90 21.30
N TYR A 20 29.66 7.71 20.88
CA TYR A 20 29.53 7.23 19.51
C TYR A 20 28.28 6.35 19.38
N LEU A 21 27.37 6.72 18.47
CA LEU A 21 26.12 5.99 18.24
C LEU A 21 26.22 4.97 17.10
N GLY A 22 27.15 5.18 16.16
CA GLY A 22 27.34 4.29 15.02
C GLY A 22 27.85 5.03 13.78
N GLY A 23 28.16 4.28 12.73
CA GLY A 23 28.75 4.85 11.52
C GLY A 23 29.04 3.80 10.47
N GLY A 24 29.12 4.24 9.22
CA GLY A 24 29.39 3.40 8.05
C GLY A 24 30.20 4.14 7.00
N GLY A 25 30.24 3.65 5.77
CA GLY A 25 31.07 4.22 4.69
C GLY A 25 30.78 5.68 4.29
N PHE A 26 29.72 6.30 4.83
CA PHE A 26 29.25 7.64 4.46
C PHE A 26 29.32 8.66 5.60
N GLY A 27 29.67 8.23 6.80
CA GLY A 27 29.68 9.11 7.95
C GLY A 27 29.63 8.40 9.30
N GLN A 28 29.79 9.21 10.34
CA GLN A 28 29.76 8.83 11.73
C GLN A 28 28.64 9.58 12.43
N THR A 29 28.02 8.96 13.42
CA THR A 29 26.92 9.53 14.20
C THR A 29 27.31 9.54 15.67
N TYR A 30 27.15 10.70 16.29
CA TYR A 30 27.54 10.97 17.67
C TYR A 30 26.33 11.39 18.49
N LEU A 31 26.34 11.00 19.76
CA LEU A 31 25.57 11.65 20.80
C LEU A 31 26.37 12.85 21.30
N ALA A 32 25.74 14.02 21.36
CA ALA A 32 26.38 15.24 21.79
C ALA A 32 25.46 16.07 22.71
N GLN A 33 26.04 17.02 23.43
CA GLN A 33 25.34 18.04 24.20
C GLN A 33 25.49 19.40 23.53
N ASP A 34 24.39 20.15 23.42
CA ASP A 34 24.43 21.55 23.01
C ASP A 34 24.82 22.44 24.20
N ILE A 35 26.11 22.74 24.32
CA ILE A 35 26.65 23.46 25.48
C ILE A 35 26.29 24.96 25.50
N HIS A 36 25.67 25.47 24.44
CA HIS A 36 25.22 26.87 24.39
C HIS A 36 23.80 27.05 24.93
N LEU A 37 23.02 25.97 25.08
CA LEU A 37 21.67 26.03 25.63
C LEU A 37 21.66 25.71 27.13
N PRO A 38 20.81 26.39 27.93
CA PRO A 38 20.60 26.03 29.33
C PRO A 38 20.19 24.57 29.47
N GLY A 39 20.79 23.85 30.42
CA GLY A 39 20.53 22.42 30.65
C GLY A 39 21.24 21.48 29.68
N GLN A 40 22.01 21.98 28.72
CA GLN A 40 22.88 21.20 27.83
C GLN A 40 22.17 19.99 27.20
N PRO A 41 21.04 20.22 26.49
CA PRO A 41 20.21 19.13 25.98
C PRO A 41 20.99 18.22 25.02
N HIS A 42 20.63 16.93 25.04
CA HIS A 42 21.19 15.94 24.12
C HIS A 42 20.71 16.17 22.68
N CYS A 43 21.61 15.95 21.74
CA CYS A 43 21.38 16.00 20.31
C CYS A 43 22.18 14.90 19.59
N VAL A 44 21.77 14.59 18.37
CA VAL A 44 22.50 13.68 17.48
C VAL A 44 23.27 14.49 16.47
N VAL A 45 24.58 14.28 16.37
CA VAL A 45 25.43 14.91 15.35
C VAL A 45 25.85 13.85 14.33
N LYS A 46 25.35 13.99 13.10
CA LYS A 46 25.81 13.21 11.95
C LYS A 46 26.92 13.95 11.25
N HIS A 47 28.10 13.36 11.32
CA HIS A 47 29.27 13.76 10.59
C HIS A 47 29.33 13.01 9.26
N LEU A 48 29.13 13.71 8.15
CA LEU A 48 29.26 13.16 6.81
C LEU A 48 30.67 13.48 6.30
N LYS A 49 31.44 12.42 6.04
CA LYS A 49 32.82 12.53 5.55
C LYS A 49 32.90 12.00 4.12
N PRO A 50 32.89 12.87 3.10
CA PRO A 50 33.12 12.44 1.73
C PRO A 50 34.51 11.80 1.64
N THR A 51 34.62 10.60 1.09
CA THR A 51 35.93 9.94 0.86
C THR A 51 36.63 10.46 -0.41
N LEU A 52 36.04 11.48 -1.06
CA LEU A 52 36.43 11.95 -2.38
C LEU A 52 37.23 13.25 -2.24
N THR A 53 38.40 13.29 -2.87
CA THR A 53 39.36 14.40 -2.78
C THR A 53 39.31 15.34 -3.98
N ASP A 54 38.51 15.05 -5.01
CA ASP A 54 38.36 15.91 -6.19
C ASP A 54 37.28 17.00 -5.99
N THR A 55 37.53 18.18 -6.56
CA THR A 55 36.71 19.39 -6.38
C THR A 55 35.25 19.21 -6.82
N LEU A 56 35.01 18.47 -7.91
CA LEU A 56 33.67 18.19 -8.45
C LEU A 56 32.85 17.30 -7.49
N SER A 57 33.49 16.32 -6.86
CA SER A 57 32.86 15.48 -5.84
C SER A 57 32.54 16.26 -4.55
N LEU A 58 33.39 17.20 -4.15
CA LEU A 58 33.13 18.06 -2.98
C LEU A 58 31.92 18.98 -3.20
N GLU A 59 31.80 19.62 -4.37
CA GLU A 59 30.63 20.45 -4.71
C GLU A 59 29.34 19.62 -4.72
N THR A 60 29.39 18.40 -5.25
CA THR A 60 28.23 17.49 -5.27
C THR A 60 27.84 17.04 -3.86
N ALA A 61 28.82 16.73 -3.01
CA ALA A 61 28.59 16.39 -1.61
C ALA A 61 27.97 17.55 -0.83
N GLN A 62 28.47 18.77 -1.03
CA GLN A 62 27.91 19.98 -0.41
C GLN A 62 26.45 20.20 -0.80
N ARG A 63 26.14 20.10 -2.10
CA ARG A 63 24.76 20.27 -2.59
C ARG A 63 23.80 19.26 -1.96
N LEU A 64 24.23 18.01 -1.80
CA LEU A 64 23.39 16.96 -1.23
C LEU A 64 23.23 17.08 0.27
N PHE A 65 24.29 17.47 0.97
CA PHE A 65 24.20 17.82 2.39
C PHE A 65 23.17 18.95 2.61
N GLU A 66 23.25 20.01 1.82
CA GLU A 66 22.30 21.12 1.86
C GLU A 66 20.88 20.64 1.53
N THR A 67 20.74 19.77 0.54
CA THR A 67 19.44 19.16 0.19
C THR A 67 18.88 18.33 1.34
N GLU A 68 19.71 17.53 2.02
CA GLU A 68 19.28 16.73 3.18
C GLU A 68 18.86 17.63 4.35
N ALA A 69 19.62 18.68 4.65
CA ALA A 69 19.26 19.67 5.64
C ALA A 69 17.90 20.32 5.32
N GLN A 70 17.68 20.74 4.07
CA GLN A 70 16.41 21.34 3.63
C GLN A 70 15.22 20.39 3.75
N VAL A 71 15.41 19.12 3.36
CA VAL A 71 14.36 18.09 3.49
C VAL A 71 14.02 17.87 4.97
N LEU A 72 15.02 17.69 5.83
CA LEU A 72 14.79 17.48 7.26
C LEU A 72 14.13 18.69 7.91
N TYR A 73 14.57 19.91 7.57
CA TYR A 73 13.96 21.14 8.05
C TYR A 73 12.48 21.21 7.66
N LYS A 74 12.15 20.93 6.39
CA LYS A 74 10.77 20.86 5.88
C LYS A 74 9.91 19.84 6.64
N LEU A 75 10.50 18.74 7.09
CA LEU A 75 9.78 17.66 7.77
C LEU A 75 9.73 17.81 9.31
N SER A 76 10.45 18.77 9.88
CA SER A 76 10.70 18.90 11.33
C SER A 76 9.45 19.16 12.18
N ASP A 77 8.36 19.62 11.58
CA ASP A 77 7.10 19.87 12.30
C ASP A 77 6.33 18.58 12.66
N TYR A 78 6.72 17.44 12.09
CA TYR A 78 6.04 16.17 12.34
C TYR A 78 6.65 15.39 13.52
N ASN A 79 5.84 15.09 14.53
CA ASN A 79 6.28 14.53 15.82
C ASN A 79 6.99 13.15 15.76
N GLN A 80 6.91 12.42 14.64
CA GLN A 80 7.61 11.14 14.43
C GLN A 80 8.83 11.27 13.50
N ILE A 81 9.33 12.50 13.32
CA ILE A 81 10.58 12.80 12.60
C ILE A 81 11.43 13.71 13.51
N PRO A 82 12.73 13.43 13.72
CA PRO A 82 13.57 14.30 14.53
C PRO A 82 13.70 15.68 13.92
N ARG A 83 13.59 16.73 14.74
CA ARG A 83 13.82 18.11 14.29
C ARG A 83 15.27 18.31 13.87
N LEU A 84 15.49 19.08 12.80
CA LEU A 84 16.80 19.63 12.49
C LEU A 84 17.08 20.81 13.44
N LEU A 85 18.14 20.70 14.24
CA LEU A 85 18.56 21.75 15.18
C LEU A 85 19.58 22.70 14.56
N ALA A 86 20.49 22.16 13.75
CA ALA A 86 21.47 22.92 13.00
C ALA A 86 22.05 22.08 11.85
N HIS A 87 22.69 22.75 10.90
CA HIS A 87 23.62 22.14 9.98
C HIS A 87 24.80 23.11 9.82
N PHE A 88 26.02 22.59 9.69
CA PHE A 88 27.21 23.42 9.50
C PHE A 88 28.33 22.65 8.79
N GLN A 89 29.32 23.41 8.33
CA GLN A 89 30.52 22.88 7.71
C GLN A 89 31.74 23.35 8.51
N GLU A 90 32.67 22.43 8.78
CA GLU A 90 33.92 22.70 9.49
C GLU A 90 35.02 21.86 8.85
N ASN A 91 36.17 22.46 8.53
CA ASN A 91 37.30 21.76 7.89
C ASN A 91 36.94 20.94 6.64
N GLN A 92 36.02 21.46 5.81
CA GLN A 92 35.48 20.77 4.61
C GLN A 92 34.66 19.50 4.92
N GLU A 93 34.32 19.27 6.17
CA GLU A 93 33.43 18.20 6.62
C GLU A 93 32.04 18.77 6.94
N PHE A 94 31.02 17.92 6.82
CA PHE A 94 29.62 18.35 6.90
C PHE A 94 28.92 17.73 8.11
N TYR A 95 28.17 18.53 8.84
CA TYR A 95 27.57 18.15 10.12
C TYR A 95 26.08 18.49 10.15
N LEU A 96 25.23 17.47 10.32
CA LEU A 96 23.79 17.64 10.61
C LEU A 96 23.55 17.40 12.09
N VAL A 97 22.86 18.33 12.76
CA VAL A 97 22.48 18.21 14.16
C VAL A 97 20.98 18.04 14.27
N GLN A 98 20.55 16.96 14.90
CA GLN A 98 19.16 16.54 15.01
C GLN A 98 18.75 16.39 16.48
N GLU A 99 17.45 16.48 16.73
CA GLU A 99 16.86 16.10 18.01
C GLU A 99 17.28 14.67 18.40
N PHE A 100 17.69 14.49 19.66
CA PHE A 100 17.92 13.16 20.20
C PHE A 100 16.59 12.52 20.59
N ILE A 101 16.34 11.32 20.07
CA ILE A 101 15.16 10.52 20.37
C ILE A 101 15.53 9.45 21.38
N GLU A 102 15.04 9.61 22.61
CA GLU A 102 15.19 8.59 23.64
C GLU A 102 14.33 7.36 23.31
N GLY A 103 14.99 6.23 23.09
CA GLY A 103 14.36 4.99 22.64
C GLY A 103 15.38 4.01 22.08
N GLU A 104 14.88 2.84 21.68
CA GLU A 104 15.70 1.81 21.02
C GLU A 104 15.28 1.66 19.55
N ASN A 105 16.25 1.36 18.68
CA ASN A 105 15.91 1.08 17.29
C ASN A 105 15.31 -0.32 17.14
N LEU A 106 14.41 -0.50 16.17
CA LEU A 106 13.75 -1.78 15.93
C LEU A 106 14.71 -2.88 15.51
N GLY A 107 15.95 -2.56 15.09
CA GLY A 107 16.98 -3.57 14.84
C GLY A 107 17.35 -4.38 16.09
N LYS A 108 17.18 -3.79 17.29
CA LYS A 108 17.34 -4.50 18.57
C LYS A 108 16.08 -5.20 19.05
N GLU A 109 14.90 -4.82 18.54
CA GLU A 109 13.64 -5.49 18.85
C GLU A 109 13.40 -6.70 17.93
N LEU A 110 13.63 -6.53 16.63
CA LEU A 110 13.43 -7.53 15.57
C LEU A 110 14.68 -8.41 15.36
N VAL A 111 15.23 -8.92 16.47
CA VAL A 111 16.36 -9.86 16.44
C VAL A 111 15.91 -11.24 15.96
N PRO A 112 16.78 -12.01 15.27
CA PRO A 112 16.41 -13.34 14.78
C PRO A 112 15.84 -14.24 15.88
N GLY A 113 14.69 -14.85 15.62
CA GLY A 113 13.98 -15.71 16.57
C GLY A 113 12.97 -14.99 17.46
N ASN A 114 13.04 -13.66 17.60
CA ASN A 114 11.96 -12.90 18.22
C ASN A 114 10.83 -12.66 17.21
N ARG A 115 9.60 -13.00 17.57
CA ARG A 115 8.43 -12.92 16.69
C ARG A 115 7.37 -12.05 17.35
N PHE A 116 6.78 -11.17 16.57
CA PHE A 116 5.62 -10.40 16.97
C PHE A 116 4.37 -11.17 16.55
N ASP A 117 3.30 -11.01 17.32
CA ASP A 117 1.99 -11.46 16.87
C ASP A 117 1.43 -10.55 15.76
N GLU A 118 0.30 -10.96 15.19
CA GLU A 118 -0.37 -10.21 14.13
C GLU A 118 -0.79 -8.80 14.59
N SER A 119 -1.30 -8.66 15.81
CA SER A 119 -1.74 -7.36 16.35
C SER A 119 -0.57 -6.40 16.57
N GLU A 120 0.53 -6.89 17.13
CA GLU A 120 1.78 -6.15 17.32
C GLU A 120 2.38 -5.71 15.98
N THR A 121 2.35 -6.60 14.98
CA THR A 121 2.84 -6.29 13.63
C THR A 121 1.96 -5.26 12.92
N ILE A 122 0.63 -5.37 13.04
CA ILE A 122 -0.30 -4.38 12.48
C ILE A 122 -0.06 -3.01 13.12
N ALA A 123 0.06 -2.94 14.45
CA ALA A 123 0.33 -1.69 15.16
C ALA A 123 1.68 -1.07 14.73
N LEU A 124 2.72 -1.89 14.57
CA LEU A 124 4.01 -1.47 14.05
C LEU A 124 3.90 -0.87 12.63
N LEU A 125 3.20 -1.57 11.73
CA LEU A 125 3.00 -1.10 10.35
C LEU A 125 2.19 0.19 10.31
N GLN A 126 1.14 0.31 11.12
CA GLN A 126 0.35 1.55 11.21
C GLN A 126 1.23 2.74 11.60
N ASP A 127 2.03 2.59 12.65
CA ASP A 127 2.97 3.62 13.10
C ASP A 127 3.96 4.04 12.01
N ILE A 128 4.51 3.07 11.25
CA ILE A 128 5.43 3.36 10.12
C ILE A 128 4.67 4.06 8.98
N LEU A 129 3.52 3.53 8.59
CA LEU A 129 2.74 4.01 7.45
C LEU A 129 2.19 5.42 7.69
N GLU A 130 1.81 5.77 8.92
CA GLU A 130 1.42 7.15 9.31
C GLU A 130 2.54 8.15 8.97
N VAL A 131 3.80 7.81 9.28
CA VAL A 131 4.95 8.65 8.90
C VAL A 131 5.13 8.69 7.38
N LEU A 132 4.98 7.55 6.69
CA LEU A 132 5.10 7.47 5.24
C LEU A 132 4.05 8.32 4.51
N VAL A 133 2.80 8.34 4.99
CA VAL A 133 1.74 9.23 4.47
C VAL A 133 2.20 10.68 4.51
N TYR A 134 2.74 11.13 5.65
CA TYR A 134 3.21 12.50 5.81
C TYR A 134 4.36 12.83 4.85
N ILE A 135 5.43 12.02 4.81
CA ILE A 135 6.60 12.34 3.98
C ILE A 135 6.29 12.23 2.48
N HIS A 136 5.45 11.28 2.06
CA HIS A 136 5.04 11.12 0.66
C HIS A 136 4.17 12.28 0.20
N HIS A 137 3.30 12.81 1.07
CA HIS A 137 2.55 14.04 0.79
C HIS A 137 3.47 15.26 0.60
N GLN A 138 4.62 15.28 1.29
CA GLN A 138 5.66 16.29 1.09
C GLN A 138 6.56 16.03 -0.14
N ASN A 139 6.23 15.04 -0.97
CA ASN A 139 7.00 14.57 -2.13
C ASN A 139 8.41 14.07 -1.77
N VAL A 140 8.58 13.49 -0.58
CA VAL A 140 9.82 12.89 -0.11
C VAL A 140 9.70 11.37 -0.13
N ILE A 141 10.74 10.67 -0.61
CA ILE A 141 10.87 9.21 -0.51
C ILE A 141 12.02 8.94 0.46
N HIS A 142 11.81 8.07 1.46
CA HIS A 142 12.81 7.80 2.49
C HIS A 142 14.03 7.05 1.95
N ARG A 143 13.80 6.01 1.13
CA ARG A 143 14.80 5.21 0.39
C ARG A 143 15.73 4.32 1.23
N ASP A 144 15.79 4.47 2.54
CA ASP A 144 16.56 3.54 3.40
C ASP A 144 15.73 3.07 4.59
N LEU A 145 14.45 2.77 4.37
CA LEU A 145 13.58 2.29 5.44
C LEU A 145 14.01 0.87 5.85
N LYS A 146 14.32 0.69 7.14
CA LYS A 146 14.79 -0.57 7.74
C LYS A 146 14.68 -0.49 9.27
N PRO A 147 14.75 -1.61 10.00
CA PRO A 147 14.58 -1.61 11.46
C PRO A 147 15.56 -0.69 12.20
N SER A 148 16.82 -0.57 11.78
CA SER A 148 17.78 0.31 12.44
C SER A 148 17.56 1.82 12.22
N ASN A 149 16.66 2.19 11.29
CA ASN A 149 16.26 3.58 11.03
C ASN A 149 14.89 3.93 11.63
N LEU A 150 14.37 3.08 12.52
CA LEU A 150 13.10 3.25 13.21
C LEU A 150 13.35 3.16 14.72
N ILE A 151 13.17 4.25 15.45
CA ILE A 151 13.34 4.28 16.91
C ILE A 151 11.97 4.17 17.57
N ARG A 152 11.77 3.20 18.44
CA ARG A 152 10.62 3.17 19.35
C ARG A 152 10.88 4.12 20.50
N ARG A 153 10.18 5.25 20.50
CA ARG A 153 10.38 6.32 21.48
C ARG A 153 9.84 5.90 22.85
N THR A 154 10.65 6.03 23.89
CA THR A 154 10.32 5.54 25.26
C THR A 154 9.08 6.21 25.84
N ARG A 155 8.89 7.52 25.61
CA ARG A 155 7.83 8.30 26.28
C ARG A 155 6.40 7.92 25.90
N ASP A 156 6.19 7.41 24.69
CA ASP A 156 4.85 7.13 24.14
C ASP A 156 4.77 5.86 23.28
N GLY A 157 5.88 5.12 23.14
CA GLY A 157 5.94 3.88 22.37
C GLY A 157 5.84 4.05 20.85
N LYS A 158 5.76 5.29 20.35
CA LYS A 158 5.59 5.58 18.93
C LYS A 158 6.89 5.38 18.16
N ILE A 159 6.77 4.92 16.91
CA ILE A 159 7.91 4.81 16.01
C ILE A 159 8.29 6.18 15.45
N VAL A 160 9.57 6.52 15.55
CA VAL A 160 10.19 7.73 14.99
C VAL A 160 11.11 7.32 13.85
N LEU A 161 10.88 7.90 12.66
CA LEU A 161 11.67 7.64 11.45
C LEU A 161 12.91 8.54 11.42
N ILE A 162 14.08 7.94 11.32
CA ILE A 162 15.37 8.63 11.26
C ILE A 162 16.09 8.34 9.93
N ASP A 163 17.19 9.05 9.66
CA ASP A 163 18.13 8.75 8.56
C ASP A 163 17.55 8.84 7.13
N PHE A 164 17.00 10.00 6.78
CA PHE A 164 16.55 10.30 5.42
C PHE A 164 17.71 10.23 4.41
N GLY A 165 17.73 9.18 3.59
CA GLY A 165 18.89 8.78 2.78
C GLY A 165 19.20 9.62 1.53
N ALA A 166 18.96 10.94 1.55
CA ALA A 166 19.19 11.82 0.40
C ALA A 166 20.67 11.84 -0.05
N VAL A 167 21.62 11.88 0.89
CA VAL A 167 23.07 11.90 0.58
C VAL A 167 23.61 10.54 0.08
N LYS A 168 22.94 9.42 0.38
CA LYS A 168 23.38 8.06 -0.02
C LYS A 168 23.32 7.80 -1.54
N GLN A 169 22.76 8.73 -2.33
CA GLN A 169 22.61 8.59 -3.79
C GLN A 169 23.93 8.76 -4.59
N LEU A 170 24.95 9.38 -4.01
CA LEU A 170 26.22 9.69 -4.70
C LEU A 170 26.94 8.47 -5.24
N SER A 171 26.98 7.38 -4.47
CA SER A 171 27.67 6.15 -4.88
C SER A 171 27.00 5.46 -6.06
N THR A 172 25.69 5.64 -6.24
CA THR A 172 24.96 5.05 -7.37
C THR A 172 25.04 5.86 -8.65
N GLN A 173 25.28 7.18 -8.57
CA GLN A 173 25.25 8.07 -9.73
C GLN A 173 26.65 8.53 -10.21
N MET A 174 27.66 8.61 -9.34
CA MET A 174 28.96 9.23 -9.70
C MET A 174 30.02 8.28 -10.29
N VAL A 175 29.74 7.00 -10.54
CA VAL A 175 30.71 6.08 -11.18
C VAL A 175 30.66 6.14 -12.73
N GLN A 176 29.91 7.07 -13.32
CA GLN A 176 29.85 7.25 -14.79
C GLN A 176 30.93 8.17 -15.36
N THR A 177 32.02 8.44 -14.64
CA THR A 177 33.18 9.16 -15.19
C THR A 177 34.42 8.28 -15.08
N HIS A 178 35.01 7.96 -16.25
CA HIS A 178 36.27 7.22 -16.49
C HIS A 178 36.20 5.72 -16.81
N GLY A 179 35.31 5.30 -17.72
CA GLY A 179 35.56 4.18 -18.65
C GLY A 179 35.78 2.76 -18.07
N HIS A 180 35.80 2.61 -16.75
CA HIS A 180 35.91 1.35 -16.05
C HIS A 180 34.59 1.08 -15.33
N THR A 181 33.83 0.12 -15.85
CA THR A 181 32.64 -0.45 -15.22
C THR A 181 33.06 -1.28 -14.00
N THR A 182 33.48 -0.62 -12.92
CA THR A 182 33.38 -1.24 -11.60
C THR A 182 31.89 -1.39 -11.32
N ARG A 183 31.41 -2.65 -11.24
CA ARG A 183 30.05 -2.97 -10.79
C ARG A 183 29.75 -2.12 -9.56
N THR A 184 28.85 -1.16 -9.70
CA THR A 184 28.32 -0.40 -8.57
C THR A 184 27.62 -1.40 -7.67
N ILE A 185 28.27 -1.76 -6.57
CA ILE A 185 27.59 -2.45 -5.47
C ILE A 185 26.52 -1.47 -5.02
N ALA A 186 25.26 -1.75 -5.36
CA ALA A 186 24.14 -0.95 -4.88
C ALA A 186 24.27 -0.88 -3.35
N ILE A 187 24.55 0.33 -2.85
CA ILE A 187 24.68 0.57 -1.42
C ILE A 187 23.26 0.63 -0.88
N GLY A 188 22.73 -0.54 -0.59
CA GLY A 188 21.42 -0.74 -0.03
C GLY A 188 21.47 -1.62 1.19
N SER A 189 20.51 -1.41 2.08
CA SER A 189 20.28 -2.28 3.23
C SER A 189 19.73 -3.61 2.71
N PRO A 190 20.53 -4.69 2.71
CA PRO A 190 20.19 -5.86 1.90
C PRO A 190 18.90 -6.54 2.38
N GLY A 191 17.95 -6.74 1.46
CA GLY A 191 16.65 -7.37 1.73
C GLY A 191 15.49 -6.39 1.95
N TYR A 192 15.74 -5.09 2.22
CA TYR A 192 14.69 -4.06 2.31
C TYR A 192 14.62 -3.16 1.07
N MET A 193 15.66 -3.17 0.25
CA MET A 193 15.74 -2.35 -0.97
C MET A 193 15.15 -3.10 -2.16
N PRO A 194 14.08 -2.57 -2.80
CA PRO A 194 13.47 -3.21 -3.98
C PRO A 194 14.25 -2.92 -5.27
N SER A 195 14.00 -3.70 -6.31
CA SER A 195 14.77 -3.70 -7.57
C SER A 195 14.74 -2.37 -8.31
N GLU A 196 13.61 -1.66 -8.33
CA GLU A 196 13.52 -0.34 -8.97
C GLU A 196 14.36 0.72 -8.24
N GLN A 197 14.50 0.59 -6.92
CA GLN A 197 15.37 1.45 -6.13
C GLN A 197 16.84 1.10 -6.34
N MET A 198 17.18 -0.19 -6.43
CA MET A 198 18.53 -0.62 -6.83
C MET A 198 18.92 -0.09 -8.22
N ALA A 199 17.94 0.02 -9.12
CA ALA A 199 18.11 0.62 -10.45
C ALA A 199 18.15 2.16 -10.45
N GLY A 200 18.16 2.80 -9.27
CA GLY A 200 18.22 4.27 -9.13
C GLY A 200 16.92 4.98 -9.46
N ARG A 201 15.78 4.27 -9.49
CA ARG A 201 14.44 4.80 -9.81
C ARG A 201 13.46 4.59 -8.66
N PRO A 202 13.75 5.10 -7.44
CA PRO A 202 12.88 4.93 -6.29
C PRO A 202 11.52 5.59 -6.53
N ARG A 203 10.49 5.00 -5.94
CA ARG A 203 9.09 5.46 -5.95
C ARG A 203 8.55 5.47 -4.53
N PHE A 204 7.37 6.06 -4.33
CA PHE A 204 6.69 5.98 -3.02
C PHE A 204 6.43 4.51 -2.60
N CYS A 205 6.05 3.66 -3.55
CA CYS A 205 5.87 2.21 -3.30
C CYS A 205 7.19 1.45 -3.02
N SER A 206 8.35 2.09 -3.17
CA SER A 206 9.63 1.51 -2.73
C SER A 206 9.75 1.52 -1.20
N ASP A 207 9.29 2.59 -0.55
CA ASP A 207 9.23 2.62 0.92
C ASP A 207 8.16 1.64 1.47
N LEU A 208 7.06 1.44 0.73
CA LEU A 208 6.02 0.47 1.11
C LEU A 208 6.53 -0.96 1.05
N TYR A 209 7.34 -1.31 0.06
CA TYR A 209 8.03 -2.59 0.02
C TYR A 209 8.88 -2.80 1.27
N ALA A 210 9.70 -1.80 1.62
CA ALA A 210 10.55 -1.89 2.80
C ALA A 210 9.72 -2.03 4.10
N ALA A 211 8.60 -1.30 4.23
CA ALA A 211 7.68 -1.44 5.35
C ALA A 211 7.06 -2.85 5.41
N GLY A 212 6.65 -3.40 4.27
CA GLY A 212 6.14 -4.78 4.17
C GLY A 212 7.17 -5.81 4.59
N MET A 213 8.43 -5.65 4.16
CA MET A 213 9.54 -6.53 4.58
C MET A 213 9.80 -6.45 6.08
N ILE A 214 9.65 -5.28 6.71
CA ILE A 214 9.74 -5.13 8.17
C ILE A 214 8.59 -5.89 8.86
N GLY A 215 7.36 -5.78 8.35
CA GLY A 215 6.21 -6.53 8.87
C GLY A 215 6.40 -8.05 8.76
N ILE A 216 6.89 -8.53 7.61
CA ILE A 216 7.18 -9.96 7.39
C ILE A 216 8.31 -10.43 8.30
N GLN A 217 9.37 -9.63 8.49
CA GLN A 217 10.42 -9.94 9.46
C GLN A 217 9.86 -10.05 10.88
N ALA A 218 8.96 -9.16 11.28
CA ALA A 218 8.37 -9.18 12.62
C ALA A 218 7.57 -10.46 12.87
N LEU A 219 6.74 -10.89 11.91
CA LEU A 219 5.97 -12.14 12.02
C LEU A 219 6.85 -13.39 11.97
N THR A 220 7.82 -13.41 11.07
CA THR A 220 8.64 -14.60 10.82
C THR A 220 9.82 -14.72 11.79
N GLY A 221 10.24 -13.63 12.43
CA GLY A 221 11.50 -13.56 13.18
C GLY A 221 12.73 -13.85 12.31
N LEU A 222 12.60 -13.80 10.98
CA LEU A 222 13.65 -14.11 10.01
C LEU A 222 14.12 -12.83 9.33
N HIS A 223 15.44 -12.68 9.20
CA HIS A 223 15.99 -11.56 8.44
C HIS A 223 15.56 -11.68 6.96
N PRO A 224 15.18 -10.59 6.26
CA PRO A 224 14.70 -10.62 4.88
C PRO A 224 15.52 -11.48 3.91
N LYS A 225 16.86 -11.41 3.98
CA LYS A 225 17.77 -12.22 3.15
C LYS A 225 17.69 -13.74 3.34
N SER A 226 17.08 -14.20 4.43
CA SER A 226 16.91 -15.62 4.74
C SER A 226 15.56 -16.17 4.27
N LEU A 227 14.67 -15.29 3.80
CA LEU A 227 13.39 -15.69 3.23
C LEU A 227 13.61 -16.17 1.79
N PRO A 228 13.05 -17.34 1.42
CA PRO A 228 13.14 -17.82 0.05
C PRO A 228 12.32 -16.96 -0.92
N GLU A 229 12.74 -16.95 -2.18
CA GLU A 229 12.01 -16.35 -3.29
C GLU A 229 11.64 -17.44 -4.30
N ASP A 230 10.50 -17.30 -4.95
CA ASP A 230 10.12 -18.16 -6.08
C ASP A 230 11.07 -17.91 -7.26
N ALA A 231 11.72 -18.96 -7.74
CA ALA A 231 12.79 -18.84 -8.74
C ALA A 231 12.32 -18.29 -10.10
N ARG A 232 11.01 -18.33 -10.40
CA ARG A 232 10.45 -17.88 -11.68
C ARG A 232 9.92 -16.45 -11.59
N THR A 233 9.32 -16.10 -10.47
CA THR A 233 8.59 -14.83 -10.28
C THR A 233 9.33 -13.83 -9.41
N SER A 234 10.34 -14.29 -8.66
CA SER A 234 11.04 -13.52 -7.61
C SER A 234 10.10 -13.01 -6.51
N GLU A 235 8.93 -13.62 -6.38
CA GLU A 235 7.99 -13.34 -5.30
C GLU A 235 8.45 -14.01 -4.00
N LEU A 236 8.26 -13.33 -2.88
CA LEU A 236 8.72 -13.79 -1.58
C LEU A 236 7.86 -14.95 -1.06
N ILE A 237 8.50 -16.02 -0.58
CA ILE A 237 7.85 -17.17 0.02
C ILE A 237 8.07 -17.10 1.54
N TRP A 238 7.05 -16.69 2.30
CA TRP A 238 7.17 -16.47 3.74
C TRP A 238 6.00 -16.97 4.58
N ARG A 239 4.81 -17.18 3.99
CA ARG A 239 3.58 -17.55 4.73
C ARG A 239 3.70 -18.87 5.49
N ASP A 240 4.52 -19.81 5.03
CA ASP A 240 4.80 -21.08 5.73
C ASP A 240 5.68 -20.90 6.98
N ARG A 241 6.20 -19.69 7.22
CA ARG A 241 7.12 -19.36 8.32
C ARG A 241 6.49 -18.49 9.40
N ALA A 242 5.22 -18.15 9.32
CA ALA A 242 4.52 -17.31 10.28
C ALA A 242 3.06 -17.74 10.46
N GLU A 243 2.52 -17.52 11.66
CA GLU A 243 1.08 -17.59 11.89
C GLU A 243 0.49 -16.23 11.53
N VAL A 244 -0.37 -16.20 10.50
CA VAL A 244 -0.94 -14.96 9.98
C VAL A 244 -2.31 -15.23 9.37
N SER A 245 -3.25 -14.32 9.57
CA SER A 245 -4.55 -14.36 8.91
C SER A 245 -4.42 -14.21 7.40
N LEU A 246 -5.36 -14.78 6.65
CA LEU A 246 -5.35 -14.66 5.18
C LEU A 246 -5.38 -13.20 4.73
N LEU A 247 -6.20 -12.37 5.38
CA LEU A 247 -6.34 -10.96 5.05
C LEU A 247 -5.06 -10.18 5.32
N PHE A 248 -4.41 -10.37 6.47
CA PHE A 248 -3.17 -9.65 6.76
C PHE A 248 -2.01 -10.13 5.88
N GLY A 249 -1.96 -11.44 5.62
CA GLY A 249 -1.02 -12.02 4.67
C GLY A 249 -1.17 -11.45 3.26
N ASP A 250 -2.39 -11.26 2.78
CA ASP A 250 -2.67 -10.70 1.45
C ASP A 250 -2.17 -9.24 1.33
N ILE A 251 -2.34 -8.46 2.40
CA ILE A 251 -1.84 -7.08 2.48
C ILE A 251 -0.31 -7.08 2.40
N LEU A 252 0.36 -7.90 3.22
CA LEU A 252 1.82 -7.99 3.23
C LEU A 252 2.37 -8.46 1.87
N ASP A 253 1.78 -9.49 1.27
CA ASP A 253 2.16 -9.96 -0.09
C ASP A 253 2.03 -8.83 -1.12
N LYS A 254 0.93 -8.07 -1.06
CA LYS A 254 0.73 -6.93 -1.96
C LYS A 254 1.71 -5.79 -1.67
N MET A 255 2.14 -5.57 -0.43
CA MET A 255 3.18 -4.58 -0.13
C MET A 255 4.53 -4.98 -0.73
N VAL A 256 4.84 -6.27 -0.80
CA VAL A 256 6.18 -6.77 -1.20
C VAL A 256 6.26 -7.40 -2.60
N ARG A 257 5.22 -7.26 -3.45
CA ARG A 257 5.26 -7.75 -4.84
C ARG A 257 6.54 -7.35 -5.55
N TYR A 258 7.13 -8.26 -6.34
CA TYR A 258 8.35 -7.98 -7.06
C TYR A 258 8.14 -6.80 -8.03
N ASP A 259 7.08 -6.86 -8.84
CA ASP A 259 6.69 -5.75 -9.70
C ASP A 259 6.07 -4.60 -8.89
N PHE A 260 6.80 -3.48 -8.83
CA PHE A 260 6.36 -2.28 -8.12
C PHE A 260 5.00 -1.72 -8.59
N ARG A 261 4.51 -2.10 -9.78
CA ARG A 261 3.20 -1.70 -10.32
C ARG A 261 2.04 -2.50 -9.73
N GLU A 262 2.34 -3.68 -9.18
CA GLU A 262 1.37 -4.56 -8.54
C GLU A 262 1.28 -4.30 -7.03
N ARG A 263 2.24 -3.55 -6.48
CA ARG A 263 2.20 -3.08 -5.09
C ARG A 263 1.11 -2.04 -4.86
N TYR A 264 0.80 -1.80 -3.59
CA TYR A 264 0.15 -0.55 -3.18
C TYR A 264 0.92 0.66 -3.71
N GLN A 265 0.19 1.69 -4.18
CA GLN A 265 0.79 2.91 -4.71
C GLN A 265 0.81 4.05 -3.70
N SER A 266 0.09 3.93 -2.59
CA SER A 266 0.10 4.90 -1.49
C SER A 266 0.06 4.20 -0.12
N ALA A 267 0.68 4.84 0.89
CA ALA A 267 0.61 4.37 2.28
C ALA A 267 -0.83 4.42 2.84
N LEU A 268 -1.65 5.35 2.34
CA LEU A 268 -3.07 5.46 2.70
C LEU A 268 -3.87 4.22 2.29
N ASP A 269 -3.60 3.67 1.10
CA ASP A 269 -4.27 2.44 0.65
C ASP A 269 -3.94 1.25 1.55
N VAL A 270 -2.69 1.15 2.01
CA VAL A 270 -2.27 0.10 2.96
C VAL A 270 -2.98 0.29 4.30
N LEU A 271 -2.99 1.51 4.84
CA LEU A 271 -3.69 1.83 6.10
C LEU A 271 -5.19 1.54 6.02
N ALA A 272 -5.82 1.82 4.88
CA ALA A 272 -7.23 1.52 4.66
C ALA A 272 -7.52 0.01 4.74
N ASP A 273 -6.65 -0.82 4.16
CA ASP A 273 -6.79 -2.27 4.19
C ASP A 273 -6.40 -2.87 5.57
N LEU A 274 -5.51 -2.22 6.34
CA LEU A 274 -5.18 -2.64 7.71
C LEU A 274 -6.26 -2.26 8.74
N LYS A 275 -7.02 -1.19 8.50
CA LYS A 275 -8.01 -0.66 9.45
C LYS A 275 -9.04 -1.69 9.95
N PRO A 276 -9.61 -2.58 9.12
CA PRO A 276 -10.55 -3.61 9.57
C PRO A 276 -9.92 -4.69 10.45
N LEU A 277 -8.59 -4.82 10.44
CA LEU A 277 -7.84 -5.84 11.18
C LEU A 277 -7.35 -5.32 12.53
N ALA A 278 -7.39 -4.00 12.74
CA ALA A 278 -7.03 -3.42 14.02
C ALA A 278 -8.08 -3.78 15.07
N PRO A 279 -7.70 -4.30 16.25
CA PRO A 279 -8.66 -4.50 17.33
C PRO A 279 -9.30 -3.14 17.64
N GLU A 280 -10.64 -3.09 17.68
CA GLU A 280 -11.34 -1.88 18.12
C GLU A 280 -10.79 -1.53 19.51
N ARG A 281 -10.12 -0.37 19.61
CA ARG A 281 -9.82 0.23 20.91
C ARG A 281 -11.17 0.52 21.55
N SER A 282 -11.63 -0.40 22.40
CA SER A 282 -12.75 -0.18 23.28
C SER A 282 -12.43 1.07 24.11
N ASN A 283 -13.09 2.18 23.77
CA ASN A 283 -13.20 3.32 24.65
C ASN A 283 -14.02 2.88 25.87
N ALA A 284 -13.37 2.19 26.80
CA ALA A 284 -13.89 1.96 28.13
C ALA A 284 -13.81 3.29 28.91
N SER A 285 -14.78 4.17 28.67
CA SER A 285 -15.16 5.16 29.67
C SER A 285 -15.87 4.42 30.81
N ILE A 286 -15.09 4.04 31.82
CA ILE A 286 -15.61 3.51 33.09
C ILE A 286 -16.30 4.67 33.82
N VAL A 287 -17.63 4.66 33.78
CA VAL A 287 -18.47 5.29 34.80
C VAL A 287 -18.67 4.23 35.89
N SER A 288 -18.25 4.54 37.12
CA SER A 288 -18.45 3.69 38.30
C SER A 288 -19.89 3.84 38.86
N PRO A 289 -20.29 3.08 39.89
CA PRO A 289 -21.34 2.08 39.75
C PRO A 289 -22.63 2.50 40.45
N THR A 290 -23.75 1.86 40.10
CA THR A 290 -24.89 1.78 41.03
C THR A 290 -25.49 0.39 41.00
N SER A 291 -25.41 -0.25 42.16
CA SER A 291 -25.87 -1.60 42.50
C SER A 291 -27.38 -1.65 42.70
N VAL A 292 -28.04 -2.68 42.17
CA VAL A 292 -29.12 -3.48 42.81
C VAL A 292 -29.19 -4.84 42.04
N THR A 293 -28.56 -5.92 42.50
CA THR A 293 -29.03 -7.01 43.41
C THR A 293 -29.97 -8.06 42.77
N GLN A 294 -29.39 -9.26 42.57
CA GLN A 294 -29.93 -10.65 42.63
C GLN A 294 -31.07 -11.05 41.67
N SER A 295 -31.21 -12.28 41.16
CA SER A 295 -30.57 -13.60 41.35
C SER A 295 -31.12 -14.53 40.24
N GLY A 296 -30.38 -15.56 39.84
CA GLY A 296 -30.97 -16.65 39.05
C GLY A 296 -29.98 -17.47 38.24
N SER A 297 -29.29 -18.39 38.90
CA SER A 297 -28.64 -19.55 38.28
C SER A 297 -29.65 -20.41 37.52
N PHE A 298 -29.37 -20.82 36.29
CA PHE A 298 -29.73 -22.16 35.78
C PHE A 298 -28.84 -22.53 34.59
N GLU A 299 -28.22 -23.70 34.71
CA GLU A 299 -27.71 -24.50 33.60
C GLU A 299 -28.83 -24.76 32.58
N THR A 300 -28.47 -24.99 31.31
CA THR A 300 -28.89 -26.17 30.49
C THR A 300 -28.85 -25.86 28.99
N ARG A 301 -27.92 -26.54 28.31
CA ARG A 301 -28.15 -27.36 27.08
C ARG A 301 -29.13 -26.79 26.04
N ILE A 302 -28.63 -26.24 24.94
CA ILE A 302 -29.44 -26.00 23.74
C ILE A 302 -29.45 -27.27 22.88
N GLN A 303 -30.58 -27.96 22.92
CA GLN A 303 -30.99 -28.99 21.97
C GLN A 303 -31.38 -28.35 20.64
N LEU A 304 -31.06 -29.05 19.54
CA LEU A 304 -31.72 -28.91 18.27
C LEU A 304 -33.23 -29.12 18.45
N SER A 305 -34.04 -28.16 17.98
CA SER A 305 -35.41 -28.46 17.57
C SER A 305 -35.73 -27.76 16.24
N THR A 306 -35.98 -28.63 15.28
CA THR A 306 -36.69 -28.41 14.02
C THR A 306 -38.13 -27.98 14.28
N GLY A 307 -38.62 -26.99 13.54
CA GLY A 307 -40.03 -26.63 13.54
C GLY A 307 -40.33 -25.43 12.65
N LEU A 308 -40.75 -25.73 11.41
CA LEU A 308 -41.10 -24.79 10.36
C LEU A 308 -42.14 -23.73 10.80
N ALA A 309 -41.86 -22.48 10.44
CA ALA A 309 -42.87 -21.57 9.92
C ALA A 309 -42.32 -20.95 8.63
N ALA A 310 -42.92 -21.34 7.51
CA ALA A 310 -42.61 -20.82 6.19
C ALA A 310 -43.04 -19.35 6.10
N SER A 311 -42.07 -18.46 5.92
CA SER A 311 -42.25 -17.21 5.18
C SER A 311 -41.10 -17.08 4.17
N SER A 312 -41.27 -17.77 3.06
CA SER A 312 -40.49 -17.60 1.84
C SER A 312 -40.77 -16.22 1.23
N THR A 313 -39.79 -15.31 1.28
CA THR A 313 -39.47 -14.31 0.25
C THR A 313 -38.39 -13.39 0.80
N ASP A 314 -37.12 -13.65 0.47
CA ASP A 314 -36.11 -12.58 0.51
C ASP A 314 -35.03 -12.87 -0.54
N SER A 315 -35.44 -12.86 -1.81
CA SER A 315 -34.50 -12.87 -2.94
C SER A 315 -34.99 -11.89 -4.00
N SER A 316 -34.15 -10.88 -4.29
CA SER A 316 -34.35 -9.80 -5.27
C SER A 316 -35.38 -8.72 -4.88
N GLU A 317 -35.03 -7.43 -5.05
CA GLU A 317 -35.98 -6.30 -4.94
C GLU A 317 -37.06 -6.36 -6.03
N ARG A 318 -36.87 -7.19 -7.06
CA ARG A 318 -37.79 -7.40 -8.19
C ARG A 318 -38.17 -8.87 -8.44
N GLY A 319 -37.78 -9.80 -7.55
CA GLY A 319 -38.11 -11.24 -7.67
C GLY A 319 -37.44 -11.96 -8.86
N VAL A 320 -36.27 -11.51 -9.32
CA VAL A 320 -35.54 -12.13 -10.44
C VAL A 320 -34.83 -13.42 -10.00
N ASP A 321 -34.93 -14.47 -10.82
CA ASP A 321 -34.24 -15.74 -10.60
C ASP A 321 -32.79 -15.71 -11.13
N TYR A 322 -31.83 -15.89 -10.22
CA TYR A 322 -30.40 -15.92 -10.52
C TYR A 322 -29.84 -17.33 -10.73
N LYS A 323 -30.65 -18.36 -10.51
CA LYS A 323 -30.21 -19.75 -10.61
C LYS A 323 -29.62 -20.10 -11.98
N PRO A 324 -30.17 -19.65 -13.13
CA PRO A 324 -29.55 -19.91 -14.42
C PRO A 324 -28.11 -19.36 -14.51
N LEU A 325 -27.89 -18.13 -14.02
CA LEU A 325 -26.55 -17.54 -13.99
C LEU A 325 -25.62 -18.33 -13.05
N GLN A 326 -26.09 -18.68 -11.87
CA GLN A 326 -25.32 -19.46 -10.90
C GLN A 326 -24.90 -20.82 -11.48
N ASP A 327 -25.82 -21.54 -12.13
CA ASP A 327 -25.55 -22.85 -12.73
C ASP A 327 -24.51 -22.75 -13.85
N LEU A 328 -24.59 -21.70 -14.70
CA LEU A 328 -23.62 -21.44 -15.76
C LEU A 328 -22.23 -21.12 -15.19
N LEU A 329 -22.16 -20.30 -14.14
CA LEU A 329 -20.91 -19.96 -13.47
C LEU A 329 -20.28 -21.16 -12.77
N MET A 330 -21.07 -22.02 -12.11
CA MET A 330 -20.60 -23.28 -11.52
C MET A 330 -20.01 -24.22 -12.57
N GLN A 331 -20.60 -24.25 -13.76
CA GLN A 331 -20.13 -25.06 -14.89
C GLN A 331 -18.95 -24.42 -15.64
N LYS A 332 -18.50 -23.22 -15.23
CA LYS A 332 -17.47 -22.43 -15.94
C LYS A 332 -17.84 -22.15 -17.39
N ALA A 333 -19.14 -22.08 -17.70
CA ALA A 333 -19.68 -21.68 -18.99
C ALA A 333 -19.67 -20.14 -19.09
N TRP A 334 -18.45 -19.58 -19.16
CA TRP A 334 -18.21 -18.14 -18.97
C TRP A 334 -18.89 -17.26 -20.02
N GLN A 335 -18.99 -17.72 -21.26
CA GLN A 335 -19.62 -16.97 -22.34
C GLN A 335 -21.14 -16.88 -22.16
N GLU A 336 -21.75 -18.00 -21.82
CA GLU A 336 -23.18 -18.11 -21.55
C GLU A 336 -23.55 -17.36 -20.26
N ALA A 337 -22.70 -17.44 -19.23
CA ALA A 337 -22.86 -16.68 -17.99
C ALA A 337 -22.81 -15.17 -18.24
N ASP A 338 -21.93 -14.71 -19.14
CA ASP A 338 -21.85 -13.30 -19.54
C ASP A 338 -23.12 -12.84 -20.28
N GLN A 339 -23.60 -13.65 -21.22
CA GLN A 339 -24.86 -13.40 -21.93
C GLN A 339 -26.05 -13.37 -20.98
N GLU A 340 -26.12 -14.29 -20.02
CA GLU A 340 -27.17 -14.33 -19.02
C GLU A 340 -27.10 -13.14 -18.07
N THR A 341 -25.89 -12.72 -17.68
CA THR A 341 -25.69 -11.48 -16.91
C THR A 341 -26.24 -10.27 -17.66
N HIS A 342 -25.95 -10.14 -18.95
CA HIS A 342 -26.50 -9.07 -19.77
C HIS A 342 -28.04 -9.13 -19.86
N ARG A 343 -28.61 -10.32 -20.06
CA ARG A 343 -30.08 -10.53 -20.07
C ARG A 343 -30.71 -10.09 -18.75
N LEU A 344 -30.14 -10.51 -17.61
CA LEU A 344 -30.61 -10.13 -16.28
C LEU A 344 -30.54 -8.61 -16.07
N MET A 345 -29.45 -7.96 -16.50
CA MET A 345 -29.33 -6.51 -16.42
C MET A 345 -30.40 -5.77 -17.24
N LEU A 346 -30.78 -6.29 -18.42
CA LEU A 346 -31.87 -5.73 -19.23
C LEU A 346 -33.22 -5.84 -18.52
N VAL A 347 -33.52 -7.01 -17.94
CA VAL A 347 -34.75 -7.25 -17.17
C VAL A 347 -34.82 -6.33 -15.95
N LEU A 348 -33.72 -6.18 -15.21
CA LEU A 348 -33.65 -5.33 -14.02
C LEU A 348 -33.79 -3.83 -14.35
N CYS A 349 -33.52 -3.43 -15.59
CA CYS A 349 -33.68 -2.06 -16.08
C CYS A 349 -34.98 -1.82 -16.87
N ASP A 350 -35.88 -2.80 -16.95
CA ASP A 350 -37.10 -2.78 -17.78
C ASP A 350 -36.83 -2.42 -19.26
N GLN A 351 -35.71 -2.89 -19.83
CA GLN A 351 -35.28 -2.55 -21.18
C GLN A 351 -35.67 -3.63 -22.21
N GLU A 352 -36.84 -3.48 -22.83
CA GLU A 352 -37.29 -4.33 -23.94
C GLU A 352 -36.49 -4.09 -25.25
N SER A 353 -35.80 -2.95 -25.35
CA SER A 353 -35.03 -2.54 -26.53
C SER A 353 -33.72 -3.33 -26.75
N GLY A 354 -33.33 -4.17 -25.79
CA GLY A 354 -32.08 -4.93 -25.83
C GLY A 354 -30.81 -4.09 -25.60
N ARG A 355 -30.93 -2.83 -25.19
CA ARG A 355 -29.80 -1.94 -24.88
C ARG A 355 -29.97 -1.30 -23.51
N LEU A 356 -28.89 -1.32 -22.71
CA LEU A 356 -28.83 -0.63 -21.42
C LEU A 356 -28.52 0.86 -21.63
N ARG A 357 -29.38 1.76 -21.15
CA ARG A 357 -29.08 3.21 -21.15
C ARG A 357 -28.36 3.59 -19.87
N VAL A 358 -27.53 4.63 -19.94
CA VAL A 358 -26.74 5.14 -18.82
C VAL A 358 -27.65 5.54 -17.64
N GLU A 359 -28.80 6.13 -17.93
CA GLU A 359 -29.78 6.59 -16.95
C GLU A 359 -30.41 5.43 -16.18
N ASP A 360 -30.69 4.31 -16.85
CA ASP A 360 -31.25 3.12 -16.21
C ASP A 360 -30.22 2.45 -15.30
N ILE A 361 -28.95 2.39 -15.74
CA ILE A 361 -27.85 1.87 -14.91
C ILE A 361 -27.69 2.69 -13.62
N ARG A 362 -27.89 4.02 -13.67
CA ARG A 362 -27.84 4.87 -12.47
C ARG A 362 -28.96 4.58 -11.47
N GLN A 363 -30.02 3.91 -11.89
CA GLN A 363 -31.15 3.51 -11.04
C GLN A 363 -31.17 2.01 -10.74
N PHE A 364 -30.17 1.26 -11.20
CA PHE A 364 -30.11 -0.20 -11.07
C PHE A 364 -30.33 -0.65 -9.61
N PRO A 365 -31.20 -1.64 -9.33
CA PRO A 365 -31.48 -2.04 -7.95
C PRO A 365 -30.23 -2.51 -7.20
N CYS A 366 -30.01 -1.99 -5.99
CA CYS A 366 -28.73 -2.15 -5.31
C CYS A 366 -28.45 -3.61 -4.91
N ARG A 367 -29.47 -4.32 -4.41
CA ARG A 367 -29.33 -5.73 -4.01
C ARG A 367 -28.98 -6.61 -5.22
N ASP A 368 -29.64 -6.37 -6.34
CA ASP A 368 -29.47 -7.12 -7.57
C ASP A 368 -28.11 -6.86 -8.23
N LEU A 369 -27.59 -5.62 -8.15
CA LEU A 369 -26.24 -5.28 -8.61
C LEU A 369 -25.16 -6.04 -7.82
N TYR A 370 -25.29 -6.08 -6.49
CA TYR A 370 -24.35 -6.83 -5.65
C TYR A 370 -24.55 -8.34 -5.74
N MET A 371 -25.75 -8.83 -6.03
CA MET A 371 -25.97 -10.25 -6.29
C MET A 371 -25.22 -10.71 -7.55
N LEU A 372 -25.33 -9.96 -8.65
CA LEU A 372 -24.58 -10.25 -9.88
C LEU A 372 -23.07 -10.21 -9.61
N ASP A 373 -22.58 -9.17 -8.93
CA ASP A 373 -21.16 -9.05 -8.58
C ASP A 373 -20.68 -10.21 -7.71
N TYR A 374 -21.44 -10.57 -6.68
CA TYR A 374 -21.13 -11.67 -5.77
C TYR A 374 -21.01 -13.01 -6.50
N LEU A 375 -21.96 -13.34 -7.37
CA LEU A 375 -21.93 -14.60 -8.12
C LEU A 375 -20.67 -14.70 -9.00
N TRP A 376 -20.32 -13.63 -9.71
CA TRP A 376 -19.09 -13.60 -10.50
C TRP A 376 -17.84 -13.73 -9.62
N LEU A 377 -17.75 -12.99 -8.52
CA LEU A 377 -16.63 -13.07 -7.58
C LEU A 377 -16.45 -14.48 -7.01
N GLN A 378 -17.52 -15.10 -6.53
CA GLN A 378 -17.46 -16.42 -5.89
C GLN A 378 -17.01 -17.50 -6.87
N HIS A 379 -17.56 -17.51 -8.08
CA HIS A 379 -17.31 -18.59 -9.03
C HIS A 379 -16.04 -18.37 -9.88
N SER A 380 -15.48 -17.16 -9.88
CA SER A 380 -14.21 -16.84 -10.55
C SER A 380 -13.02 -16.65 -9.61
N GLU A 381 -13.16 -16.98 -8.31
CA GLU A 381 -12.12 -16.78 -7.29
C GLU A 381 -11.64 -15.31 -7.22
N GLY A 382 -12.58 -14.37 -7.41
CA GLY A 382 -12.31 -12.93 -7.36
C GLY A 382 -11.61 -12.36 -8.61
N LEU A 383 -11.51 -13.12 -9.70
CA LEU A 383 -10.94 -12.65 -10.98
C LEU A 383 -11.91 -11.75 -11.75
N PHE A 384 -13.20 -12.05 -11.71
CA PHE A 384 -14.27 -11.40 -12.47
C PHE A 384 -15.33 -10.83 -11.54
N GLY A 385 -16.01 -9.78 -12.01
CA GLY A 385 -17.01 -9.06 -11.22
C GLY A 385 -16.98 -7.55 -11.48
N PHE A 386 -18.10 -6.89 -11.23
CA PHE A 386 -18.25 -5.45 -11.39
C PHE A 386 -17.42 -4.66 -10.38
N SER A 387 -17.23 -5.16 -9.16
CA SER A 387 -16.36 -4.54 -8.15
C SER A 387 -14.89 -4.59 -8.56
N VAL A 388 -14.46 -5.73 -9.12
CA VAL A 388 -13.12 -5.90 -9.70
C VAL A 388 -12.90 -4.89 -10.83
N GLN A 389 -13.87 -4.77 -11.73
CA GLN A 389 -13.81 -3.79 -12.82
C GLN A 389 -13.82 -2.35 -12.31
N ARG A 390 -14.64 -2.02 -11.30
CA ARG A 390 -14.66 -0.71 -10.66
C ARG A 390 -13.29 -0.33 -10.10
N ASP A 391 -12.63 -1.26 -9.43
CA ASP A 391 -11.33 -1.01 -8.82
C ASP A 391 -10.26 -0.82 -9.90
N ILE A 392 -10.33 -1.59 -10.99
CA ILE A 392 -9.49 -1.38 -12.17
C ILE A 392 -9.76 -0.01 -12.80
N TRP A 393 -11.02 0.40 -12.94
CA TRP A 393 -11.42 1.70 -13.46
C TRP A 393 -10.83 2.85 -12.66
N LYS A 394 -10.92 2.79 -11.33
CA LYS A 394 -10.28 3.76 -10.44
C LYS A 394 -8.76 3.77 -10.61
N SER A 395 -8.14 2.58 -10.66
CA SER A 395 -6.68 2.44 -10.79
C SER A 395 -6.12 3.08 -12.07
N VAL A 396 -6.92 3.13 -13.14
CA VAL A 396 -6.53 3.76 -14.41
C VAL A 396 -6.97 5.23 -14.49
N GLY A 397 -7.38 5.84 -13.38
CA GLY A 397 -7.77 7.25 -13.29
C GLY A 397 -9.19 7.54 -13.81
N GLY A 398 -10.07 6.53 -13.83
CA GLY A 398 -11.48 6.71 -14.13
C GLY A 398 -12.22 7.32 -12.95
N THR A 399 -13.15 8.23 -13.25
CA THR A 399 -14.05 8.82 -12.25
C THR A 399 -15.47 8.29 -12.45
N THR A 400 -16.26 8.29 -11.38
CA THR A 400 -17.65 7.81 -11.34
C THR A 400 -18.67 8.96 -11.36
N GLY A 401 -18.20 10.20 -11.58
CA GLY A 401 -19.03 11.40 -11.57
C GLY A 401 -20.02 11.48 -12.74
N ALA A 402 -21.06 12.30 -12.59
CA ALA A 402 -22.11 12.49 -13.59
C ALA A 402 -21.59 13.01 -14.96
N GLN A 403 -20.43 13.65 -14.99
CA GLN A 403 -19.85 14.36 -16.15
C GLN A 403 -18.87 13.52 -17.00
N TYR A 404 -18.86 12.19 -16.90
CA TYR A 404 -17.96 11.37 -17.74
C TYR A 404 -18.19 11.56 -19.27
N GLN A 405 -19.32 12.16 -19.67
CA GLN A 405 -19.74 12.30 -21.08
C GLN A 405 -18.83 13.16 -21.98
N ASP A 406 -17.84 13.89 -21.45
CA ASP A 406 -17.07 14.88 -22.24
C ASP A 406 -15.65 14.46 -22.67
N TRP A 407 -15.12 13.30 -22.27
CA TRP A 407 -13.74 12.92 -22.62
C TRP A 407 -13.56 12.44 -24.07
N ASP A 408 -14.65 12.09 -24.77
CA ASP A 408 -14.64 11.66 -26.17
C ASP A 408 -15.10 12.76 -27.16
N ARG A 409 -15.56 13.92 -26.67
CA ARG A 409 -15.99 15.05 -27.52
C ARG A 409 -15.11 16.29 -27.32
N LEU A 410 -13.93 16.29 -27.94
CA LEU A 410 -13.36 17.54 -28.45
C LEU A 410 -13.71 17.65 -29.93
N THR A 411 -14.74 18.43 -30.20
CA THR A 411 -15.24 18.77 -31.52
C THR A 411 -14.27 19.69 -32.28
N THR A 412 -14.03 19.32 -33.53
CA THR A 412 -13.80 20.18 -34.71
C THR A 412 -12.48 20.94 -34.86
N ARG A 413 -11.83 20.66 -36.00
CA ARG A 413 -10.79 21.46 -36.68
C ARG A 413 -9.42 21.56 -36.00
N SER A 414 -8.78 20.42 -35.75
CA SER A 414 -7.33 20.34 -36.00
C SER A 414 -6.92 18.89 -36.26
N ARG A 415 -6.52 18.60 -37.49
CA ARG A 415 -5.77 17.38 -37.84
C ARG A 415 -4.38 17.52 -37.25
N SER A 416 -4.21 17.31 -35.96
CA SER A 416 -2.90 17.26 -35.29
C SER A 416 -2.96 16.50 -33.96
N LYS A 417 -2.72 15.19 -34.06
CA LYS A 417 -1.80 14.44 -33.19
C LYS A 417 -2.05 14.46 -31.68
N TRP A 418 -3.19 13.94 -31.19
CA TRP A 418 -3.27 13.23 -29.90
C TRP A 418 -4.36 12.14 -29.97
N ARG A 419 -3.95 10.87 -30.05
CA ARG A 419 -4.86 9.74 -29.79
C ARG A 419 -5.11 9.73 -28.28
N VAL A 420 -6.35 10.03 -27.89
CA VAL A 420 -6.71 10.31 -26.49
C VAL A 420 -6.62 9.02 -25.66
N ASN A 421 -5.55 8.88 -24.87
CA ASN A 421 -5.40 7.82 -23.87
C ASN A 421 -6.31 8.11 -22.66
N SER A 422 -7.63 8.06 -22.84
CA SER A 422 -8.60 8.34 -21.77
C SER A 422 -8.64 7.18 -20.75
N PRO A 423 -9.18 7.40 -19.54
CA PRO A 423 -9.38 6.32 -18.57
C PRO A 423 -10.15 5.11 -19.14
N TRP A 424 -11.07 5.33 -20.09
CA TRP A 424 -11.79 4.26 -20.79
C TRP A 424 -10.86 3.40 -21.64
N HIS A 425 -9.96 4.01 -22.40
CA HIS A 425 -8.98 3.27 -23.21
C HIS A 425 -8.02 2.46 -22.34
N ARG A 426 -7.57 3.03 -21.22
CA ARG A 426 -6.70 2.32 -20.26
C ARG A 426 -7.42 1.20 -19.55
N PHE A 427 -8.67 1.42 -19.14
CA PHE A 427 -9.52 0.43 -18.52
C PHE A 427 -9.73 -0.75 -19.46
N ALA A 428 -10.21 -0.48 -20.68
CA ALA A 428 -10.42 -1.49 -21.70
C ALA A 428 -9.15 -2.27 -22.04
N THR A 429 -7.98 -1.62 -22.02
CA THR A 429 -6.71 -2.32 -22.19
C THR A 429 -6.37 -3.21 -21.00
N ARG A 430 -6.65 -2.78 -19.77
CA ARG A 430 -6.36 -3.57 -18.57
C ARG A 430 -7.26 -4.81 -18.44
N VAL A 431 -8.54 -4.67 -18.77
CA VAL A 431 -9.49 -5.79 -18.73
C VAL A 431 -9.46 -6.64 -20.01
N GLY A 432 -8.59 -6.33 -20.97
CA GLY A 432 -8.43 -7.13 -22.20
C GLY A 432 -9.46 -6.88 -23.31
N TRP A 433 -10.33 -5.88 -23.19
CA TRP A 433 -11.27 -5.47 -24.25
C TRP A 433 -10.60 -4.67 -25.38
N ARG A 434 -9.34 -4.23 -25.18
CA ARG A 434 -8.59 -3.44 -26.15
C ARG A 434 -7.11 -3.81 -26.16
N VAL A 435 -6.60 -4.29 -27.30
CA VAL A 435 -5.20 -4.72 -27.49
C VAL A 435 -4.55 -3.92 -28.61
N LYS A 436 -3.36 -3.35 -28.37
CA LYS A 436 -2.60 -2.55 -29.35
C LYS A 436 -3.47 -1.51 -30.06
N ASP A 437 -4.20 -0.73 -29.28
CA ASP A 437 -5.15 0.30 -29.73
C ASP A 437 -6.37 -0.18 -30.54
N THR A 438 -6.61 -1.49 -30.63
CA THR A 438 -7.73 -2.10 -31.35
C THR A 438 -8.72 -2.72 -30.36
N TRP A 439 -10.01 -2.44 -30.54
CA TRP A 439 -11.07 -3.05 -29.74
C TRP A 439 -11.23 -4.52 -30.14
N VAL A 440 -11.25 -5.39 -29.13
CA VAL A 440 -11.55 -6.81 -29.31
C VAL A 440 -13.05 -6.93 -29.52
N LEU A 441 -13.46 -7.72 -30.52
CA LEU A 441 -14.87 -8.00 -30.75
C LEU A 441 -15.32 -9.12 -29.80
N TYR A 442 -16.58 -9.12 -29.39
CA TYR A 442 -17.10 -10.06 -28.38
C TYR A 442 -16.93 -11.54 -28.77
N ASP A 443 -17.07 -11.85 -30.06
CA ASP A 443 -16.80 -13.19 -30.63
C ASP A 443 -15.32 -13.63 -30.51
N ARG A 444 -14.43 -12.70 -30.16
CA ARG A 444 -13.00 -12.91 -29.93
C ARG A 444 -12.58 -12.67 -28.48
N PHE A 445 -13.52 -12.54 -27.55
CA PHE A 445 -13.22 -12.48 -26.11
C PHE A 445 -12.69 -13.82 -25.61
N LEU A 446 -11.91 -13.77 -24.53
CA LEU A 446 -11.38 -14.96 -23.87
C LEU A 446 -12.33 -15.35 -22.74
N PHE A 447 -13.20 -16.34 -22.98
CA PHE A 447 -14.17 -16.83 -22.00
C PHE A 447 -13.59 -17.94 -21.14
N SER A 448 -12.58 -17.59 -20.35
CA SER A 448 -11.88 -18.53 -19.47
C SER A 448 -11.22 -17.80 -18.29
N ILE A 449 -10.80 -18.53 -17.26
CA ILE A 449 -10.12 -17.96 -16.08
C ILE A 449 -8.75 -17.36 -16.40
N GLU A 450 -8.18 -17.72 -17.55
CA GLU A 450 -6.92 -17.16 -18.06
C GLU A 450 -7.12 -15.75 -18.66
N ALA A 451 -8.35 -15.26 -18.77
CA ALA A 451 -8.62 -13.90 -19.19
C ALA A 451 -8.10 -12.88 -18.18
N PRO A 452 -7.74 -11.65 -18.63
CA PRO A 452 -7.27 -10.61 -17.72
C PRO A 452 -8.25 -10.34 -16.58
N LYS A 453 -7.73 -9.98 -15.40
CA LYS A 453 -8.57 -9.62 -14.25
C LYS A 453 -9.59 -8.54 -14.64
N GLY A 454 -10.85 -8.75 -14.29
CA GLY A 454 -11.98 -7.89 -14.65
C GLY A 454 -12.46 -8.02 -16.10
N HIS A 455 -11.98 -9.00 -16.88
CA HIS A 455 -12.44 -9.21 -18.27
C HIS A 455 -13.95 -9.44 -18.37
N LEU A 456 -14.52 -10.16 -17.40
CA LEU A 456 -15.93 -10.48 -17.30
C LEU A 456 -16.51 -9.95 -15.97
N PRO A 457 -17.83 -9.74 -15.89
CA PRO A 457 -18.76 -9.74 -17.03
C PRO A 457 -18.59 -8.50 -17.91
N SER A 458 -18.79 -8.62 -19.23
CA SER A 458 -18.87 -7.49 -20.16
C SER A 458 -20.34 -7.21 -20.47
N PRO A 459 -21.05 -6.45 -19.61
CA PRO A 459 -22.37 -5.97 -19.99
C PRO A 459 -22.16 -5.18 -21.27
N SER A 460 -23.08 -5.24 -22.24
CA SER A 460 -22.94 -4.58 -23.55
C SER A 460 -22.92 -3.03 -23.50
N ALA A 461 -22.47 -2.47 -22.37
CA ALA A 461 -21.93 -1.16 -22.12
C ALA A 461 -20.71 -0.86 -23.02
N HIS A 462 -20.97 -0.45 -24.25
CA HIS A 462 -19.93 -0.15 -25.26
C HIS A 462 -19.21 1.20 -25.08
N SER A 463 -19.33 1.86 -23.93
CA SER A 463 -18.65 3.13 -23.69
C SER A 463 -18.27 3.35 -22.23
N GLY A 464 -17.25 4.17 -22.03
CA GLY A 464 -16.82 4.56 -20.68
C GLY A 464 -17.93 5.23 -19.86
N ALA A 465 -18.95 5.83 -20.48
CA ALA A 465 -20.09 6.42 -19.76
C ALA A 465 -20.99 5.38 -19.08
N HIS A 466 -21.21 4.23 -19.73
CA HIS A 466 -21.99 3.13 -19.13
C HIS A 466 -21.22 2.51 -17.97
N ILE A 467 -19.93 2.28 -18.16
CA ILE A 467 -19.02 1.74 -17.14
C ILE A 467 -18.91 2.70 -15.94
N ALA A 468 -18.72 3.99 -16.18
CA ALA A 468 -18.72 5.00 -15.13
C ALA A 468 -20.05 5.06 -14.38
N ALA A 469 -21.20 4.92 -15.07
CA ALA A 469 -22.50 4.89 -14.43
C ALA A 469 -22.72 3.65 -13.57
N LEU A 470 -22.27 2.48 -14.03
CA LEU A 470 -22.36 1.23 -13.27
C LEU A 470 -21.56 1.34 -11.97
N PHE A 471 -20.35 1.87 -12.06
CA PHE A 471 -19.46 2.06 -10.91
C PHE A 471 -19.92 3.16 -9.97
N SER A 472 -20.46 4.25 -10.51
CA SER A 472 -21.18 5.26 -9.73
C SER A 472 -22.32 4.63 -8.95
N ARG A 473 -23.11 3.76 -9.59
CA ARG A 473 -24.20 3.08 -8.92
C ARG A 473 -23.71 2.20 -7.78
N MET A 474 -22.65 1.40 -8.00
CA MET A 474 -22.02 0.59 -6.95
C MET A 474 -21.47 1.42 -5.78
N GLU A 475 -21.06 2.67 -5.98
CA GLU A 475 -20.62 3.55 -4.88
C GLU A 475 -21.77 4.15 -4.09
N THR A 476 -22.88 4.44 -4.77
CA THR A 476 -24.09 4.98 -4.12
C THR A 476 -24.90 3.89 -3.41
N CYS A 477 -24.73 2.63 -3.80
CA CYS A 477 -25.36 1.50 -3.14
C CYS A 477 -24.62 1.14 -1.85
N LYS A 478 -25.36 0.80 -0.79
CA LYS A 478 -24.76 0.22 0.42
C LYS A 478 -24.29 -1.20 0.10
N PRO A 479 -23.04 -1.58 0.44
CA PRO A 479 -22.55 -2.93 0.25
C PRO A 479 -23.49 -3.96 0.90
N TYR A 480 -23.88 -4.97 0.13
CA TYR A 480 -24.75 -6.05 0.56
C TYR A 480 -24.11 -7.39 0.21
N VAL A 481 -24.03 -8.29 1.19
CA VAL A 481 -23.60 -9.68 0.97
C VAL A 481 -24.86 -10.54 0.93
N PRO A 482 -25.21 -11.15 -0.22
CA PRO A 482 -26.41 -11.96 -0.31
C PRO A 482 -26.31 -13.25 0.51
N LYS A 483 -27.41 -13.64 1.16
CA LYS A 483 -27.56 -14.96 1.76
C LYS A 483 -27.87 -15.97 0.65
N VAL A 484 -26.83 -16.49 -0.01
CA VAL A 484 -27.00 -17.59 -0.97
C VAL A 484 -26.89 -18.90 -0.23
N ASP A 485 -27.90 -19.77 -0.38
CA ASP A 485 -27.91 -21.09 0.25
C ASP A 485 -26.89 -22.01 -0.44
N ILE A 486 -25.73 -22.23 0.20
CA ILE A 486 -24.60 -22.99 -0.36
C ILE A 486 -24.79 -24.51 -0.15
N THR A 487 -25.96 -24.96 0.29
CA THR A 487 -26.23 -26.39 0.45
C THR A 487 -26.62 -27.05 -0.85
N ARG A 488 -25.66 -27.25 -1.75
CA ARG A 488 -25.64 -28.39 -2.69
C ARG A 488 -24.21 -28.60 -3.19
N LYS A 489 -23.46 -29.39 -2.42
CA LYS A 489 -22.28 -30.10 -2.92
C LYS A 489 -22.73 -31.01 -4.07
N PHE A 490 -22.09 -30.90 -5.23
CA PHE A 490 -21.72 -32.04 -6.06
C PHE A 490 -20.35 -31.78 -6.69
#